data_AF-A0A842YG60-F1
#
_entry.id   AF-A0A842YG60-F1
#
_cell.length_a   1.000
_cell.length_b   1.000
_cell.length_c   1.000
_cell.angle_alpha   90.00
_cell.angle_beta   90.00
_cell.angle_gamma   90.00
#
_symmetry.space_group_name_H-M   'P 1'
#
loop_
_entity.id
_entity.type
_entity.pdbx_description
1 polymer ?
#
loop_
_entity_poly.entity_id
_entity_poly.type
_entity_poly.pdbx_seq_one_letter_code
_entity_poly.pdbx_strand_id
1 'polypeptide(L)'
;MKTLTVDRFSLFDTIESGQTFTWTREGSGYVNADLGQVIYVEQRGDALLYETSSHSVDLCKLFRLEDPLDKIQSEITREGFMKESIAFAPNLRIIRDPLFPCLISFISSIQKNIPAIHTLMNSI
;
A
#
# COMPACT_ATOMS: atom_id res chain seq x y z
N MET A 1 -16.89 -1.86 11.11
CA MET A 1 -15.50 -2.23 10.75
C MET A 1 -15.26 -3.72 10.86
N LYS A 2 -14.74 -4.32 9.79
CA LYS A 2 -14.16 -5.67 9.78
C LYS A 2 -12.73 -5.59 10.32
N THR A 3 -12.19 -6.70 10.81
CA THR A 3 -10.84 -6.78 11.35
C THR A 3 -10.09 -7.95 10.73
N LEU A 4 -8.83 -7.73 10.37
CA LEU A 4 -7.89 -8.72 9.88
C LEU A 4 -6.61 -8.63 10.68
N THR A 5 -6.25 -9.71 11.39
CA THR A 5 -4.93 -9.80 12.03
C THR A 5 -3.86 -9.97 10.96
N VAL A 6 -2.76 -9.23 11.09
CA VAL A 6 -1.65 -9.23 10.16
C VAL A 6 -0.35 -9.47 10.89
N ASP A 7 0.58 -10.14 10.23
CA ASP A 7 1.94 -10.33 10.73
C ASP A 7 2.92 -9.69 9.74
N ARG A 8 3.93 -9.00 10.28
CA ARG A 8 4.98 -8.33 9.50
C ARG A 8 4.42 -7.50 8.36
N PHE A 9 3.57 -6.55 8.72
CA PHE A 9 2.96 -5.62 7.78
C PHE A 9 2.91 -4.21 8.36
N SER A 10 3.30 -3.25 7.55
CA SER A 10 3.14 -1.82 7.82
C SER A 10 2.35 -1.21 6.67
N LEU A 11 1.11 -0.82 6.97
CA LEU A 11 0.22 -0.13 6.05
C LEU A 11 0.83 1.20 5.61
N PHE A 12 1.41 1.93 6.57
CA PHE A 12 2.09 3.20 6.32
C PHE A 12 3.27 3.01 5.36
N ASP A 13 4.23 2.13 5.69
CA ASP A 13 5.41 1.94 4.84
C ASP A 13 5.03 1.38 3.47
N THR A 14 3.94 0.62 3.37
CA THR A 14 3.46 0.08 2.11
C THR A 14 2.81 1.15 1.23
N ILE A 15 1.93 1.99 1.77
CA ILE A 15 1.22 3.00 0.98
C ILE A 15 2.13 4.20 0.65
N GLU A 16 2.96 4.64 1.60
CA GLU A 16 3.78 5.85 1.48
C GLU A 16 5.15 5.61 0.81
N SER A 17 5.44 4.38 0.35
CA SER A 17 6.71 4.08 -0.34
C SER A 17 6.82 4.68 -1.74
N GLY A 18 5.75 5.29 -2.25
CA GLY A 18 5.66 5.79 -3.62
C GLY A 18 5.36 4.71 -4.67
N GLN A 19 5.00 3.49 -4.25
CA GLN A 19 4.61 2.41 -5.17
C GLN A 19 3.17 2.54 -5.69
N THR A 20 2.35 3.29 -4.97
CA THR A 20 0.94 3.52 -5.27
C THR A 20 0.61 4.99 -5.06
N PHE A 21 -0.35 5.48 -5.84
CA PHE A 21 -0.93 6.81 -5.67
C PHE A 21 -2.44 6.73 -5.50
N THR A 22 -3.05 5.55 -5.61
CA THR A 22 -4.51 5.31 -5.59
C THR A 22 -5.12 5.40 -4.18
N TRP A 23 -4.28 5.56 -3.17
CA TRP A 23 -4.69 5.68 -1.77
C TRP A 23 -4.58 7.13 -1.30
N THR A 24 -5.62 7.59 -0.60
CA THR A 24 -5.68 8.92 0.01
C THR A 24 -5.76 8.78 1.52
N ARG A 25 -4.96 9.55 2.26
CA ARG A 25 -4.96 9.54 3.73
C ARG A 25 -6.24 10.19 4.27
N GLU A 26 -6.94 9.47 5.16
CA GLU A 26 -8.20 9.91 5.78
C GLU A 26 -8.15 9.58 7.28
N GLY A 27 -8.02 10.61 8.12
CA GLY A 27 -7.86 10.44 9.57
C GLY A 27 -6.67 9.54 9.94
N SER A 28 -6.96 8.41 10.57
CA SER A 28 -5.97 7.42 11.02
C SER A 28 -5.64 6.35 9.97
N GLY A 29 -6.29 6.38 8.81
CA GLY A 29 -6.17 5.34 7.79
C GLY A 29 -6.11 5.91 6.38
N TYR A 30 -6.49 5.08 5.42
CA TYR A 30 -6.40 5.34 4.00
C TYR A 30 -7.67 4.88 3.29
N VAL A 31 -8.07 5.64 2.27
CA VAL A 31 -9.19 5.34 1.38
C VAL A 31 -8.67 5.03 -0.01
N ASN A 32 -9.24 4.02 -0.67
CA ASN A 32 -9.04 3.75 -2.09
C ASN A 32 -10.40 3.59 -2.78
N ALA A 33 -10.59 4.28 -3.90
CA ALA A 33 -11.83 4.28 -4.69
C ALA A 33 -11.66 3.61 -6.08
N ASP A 34 -10.45 3.18 -6.40
CA ASP A 34 -10.06 2.63 -7.72
C ASP A 34 -10.24 1.11 -7.83
N LEU A 35 -10.70 0.45 -6.76
CA LEU A 35 -10.96 -1.00 -6.70
C LEU A 35 -12.35 -1.40 -7.21
N GLY A 36 -13.00 -0.54 -8.01
CA GLY A 36 -14.40 -0.70 -8.41
C GLY A 36 -15.40 -0.51 -7.26
N GLN A 37 -14.91 -0.06 -6.10
CA GLN A 37 -15.66 0.31 -4.91
C GLN A 37 -14.76 1.14 -3.99
N VAL A 38 -15.36 1.70 -2.93
CA VAL A 38 -14.61 2.43 -1.90
C VAL A 38 -14.23 1.46 -0.77
N ILE A 39 -12.96 1.47 -0.40
CA ILE A 39 -12.44 0.81 0.79
C ILE A 39 -11.76 1.81 1.70
N TYR A 40 -12.01 1.70 3.01
CA TYR A 40 -11.22 2.35 4.05
C TYR A 40 -10.42 1.28 4.79
N VAL A 41 -9.14 1.54 5.06
CA VAL A 41 -8.27 0.67 5.88
C VAL A 41 -7.46 1.53 6.84
N GLU A 42 -7.44 1.15 8.11
CA GLU A 42 -6.48 1.66 9.09
C GLU A 42 -5.76 0.50 9.78
N GLN A 43 -4.55 0.75 10.28
CA GLN A 43 -3.79 -0.22 11.05
C GLN A 43 -3.68 0.19 12.51
N ARG A 44 -3.94 -0.75 13.42
CA ARG A 44 -3.74 -0.61 14.87
C ARG A 44 -2.93 -1.80 15.38
N GLY A 45 -1.62 -1.59 15.53
CA GLY A 45 -0.68 -2.69 15.83
C GLY A 45 -0.78 -3.77 14.75
N ASP A 46 -1.03 -5.00 15.18
CA ASP A 46 -1.08 -6.19 14.31
C ASP A 46 -2.48 -6.45 13.73
N ALA A 47 -3.33 -5.43 13.67
CA ALA A 47 -4.67 -5.53 13.13
C ALA A 47 -4.96 -4.44 12.08
N LEU A 48 -5.49 -4.85 10.94
CA LEU A 48 -6.13 -3.97 9.97
C LEU A 48 -7.63 -3.90 10.27
N LEU A 49 -8.13 -2.69 10.48
CA LEU A 49 -9.56 -2.42 10.56
C LEU A 49 -10.00 -1.81 9.23
N TYR A 50 -11.08 -2.34 8.65
CA TYR A 50 -11.48 -1.92 7.31
C TYR A 50 -12.99 -1.97 7.06
N GLU A 51 -13.43 -1.17 6.09
CA GLU A 51 -14.81 -1.13 5.60
C GLU A 51 -14.83 -1.06 4.08
N THR A 52 -15.84 -1.69 3.47
CA THR A 52 -16.03 -1.72 2.02
C THR A 52 -17.44 -1.26 1.69
N SER A 53 -17.59 -0.49 0.62
CA SER A 53 -18.88 0.13 0.28
C SER A 53 -19.89 -0.83 -0.37
N SER A 54 -19.44 -1.91 -1.01
CA SER A 54 -20.35 -2.81 -1.74
C SER A 54 -20.08 -4.29 -1.51
N HIS A 55 -18.90 -4.80 -1.85
CA HIS A 55 -18.57 -6.22 -1.79
C HIS A 55 -17.31 -6.45 -0.94
N SER A 56 -17.06 -7.69 -0.52
CA SER A 56 -15.84 -8.03 0.22
C SER A 56 -14.60 -7.84 -0.65
N VAL A 57 -13.58 -7.18 -0.11
CA VAL A 57 -12.23 -7.12 -0.69
C VAL A 57 -11.34 -8.10 0.06
N ASP A 58 -10.54 -8.86 -0.69
CA ASP A 58 -9.50 -9.71 -0.14
C ASP A 58 -8.23 -8.88 0.13
N LEU A 59 -8.13 -8.39 1.37
CA LEU A 59 -6.96 -7.62 1.81
C LEU A 59 -5.67 -8.44 1.87
N CYS A 60 -5.76 -9.76 2.08
CA CYS A 60 -4.60 -10.64 2.05
C CYS A 60 -3.96 -10.63 0.68
N LYS A 61 -4.78 -10.74 -0.37
CA LYS A 61 -4.33 -10.67 -1.75
C LYS A 61 -3.89 -9.27 -2.15
N LEU A 62 -4.61 -8.23 -1.74
CA LEU A 62 -4.32 -6.84 -2.09
C LEU A 62 -2.95 -6.38 -1.56
N PHE A 63 -2.67 -6.65 -0.28
CA PHE A 63 -1.40 -6.29 0.37
C PHE A 63 -0.35 -7.41 0.33
N ARG A 64 -0.62 -8.48 -0.42
CA ARG A 64 0.26 -9.66 -0.56
C ARG A 64 0.74 -10.19 0.80
N LEU A 65 -0.16 -10.31 1.76
CA LEU A 65 0.15 -10.72 3.14
C LEU A 65 0.66 -12.17 3.22
N GLU A 66 0.25 -12.99 2.26
CA GLU A 66 0.64 -14.40 2.10
C GLU A 66 2.05 -14.61 1.54
N ASP A 67 2.71 -13.56 1.03
CA ASP A 67 4.08 -13.67 0.56
C ASP A 67 5.06 -13.95 1.71
N PRO A 68 6.06 -14.83 1.50
CA PRO A 68 7.05 -15.14 2.52
C PRO A 68 8.10 -14.01 2.63
N LEU A 69 7.72 -12.90 3.26
CA LEU A 69 8.53 -11.68 3.35
C LEU A 69 9.93 -11.95 3.90
N ASP A 70 10.04 -12.86 4.88
CA ASP A 70 11.34 -13.32 5.40
C ASP A 70 12.27 -13.91 4.35
N LYS A 71 11.74 -14.80 3.51
CA LYS A 71 12.53 -15.44 2.46
C LYS A 71 12.98 -14.39 1.44
N ILE A 72 12.05 -13.54 1.02
CA ILE A 72 12.34 -12.43 0.09
C ILE A 72 13.45 -11.54 0.66
N GLN A 73 13.32 -11.09 1.90
CA GLN A 73 14.32 -10.25 2.56
C GLN A 73 15.66 -10.97 2.67
N SER A 74 15.68 -12.25 3.07
CA SER A 74 16.92 -13.03 3.17
C SER A 74 17.64 -13.20 1.83
N GLU A 75 16.91 -13.33 0.73
CA GLU A 75 17.46 -13.49 -0.62
C GLU A 75 18.04 -12.19 -1.18
N ILE A 76 17.41 -11.04 -0.88
CA ILE A 76 17.86 -9.73 -1.38
C ILE A 76 18.86 -9.05 -0.45
N THR A 77 18.93 -9.43 0.84
CA THR A 77 19.79 -8.78 1.83
C THR A 77 21.25 -8.91 1.42
N ARG A 78 21.91 -7.76 1.31
CA ARG A 78 23.35 -7.63 1.08
C ARG A 78 23.89 -6.60 2.07
N GLU A 79 25.12 -6.77 2.52
CA GLU A 79 25.78 -5.78 3.38
C GLU A 79 25.80 -4.40 2.69
N GLY A 80 25.71 -3.34 3.50
CA GLY A 80 25.54 -1.96 3.03
C GLY A 80 24.09 -1.55 2.83
N PHE A 81 23.83 -0.73 1.80
CA PHE A 81 22.56 -0.02 1.63
C PHE A 81 21.30 -0.91 1.64
N MET A 82 21.39 -2.14 1.14
CA MET A 82 20.21 -3.01 1.09
C MET A 82 19.77 -3.44 2.49
N LYS A 83 20.72 -3.82 3.35
CA LYS A 83 20.46 -4.16 4.76
C LYS A 83 19.92 -2.97 5.53
N GLU A 84 20.46 -1.78 5.31
CA GLU A 84 19.97 -0.53 5.91
C GLU A 84 18.55 -0.18 5.45
N SER A 85 18.28 -0.33 4.15
CA SER A 85 16.94 -0.07 3.58
C SER A 85 15.89 -1.03 4.13
N ILE A 86 16.23 -2.32 4.27
CA ILE A 86 15.34 -3.32 4.89
C ILE A 86 15.13 -3.01 6.36
N ALA A 87 16.16 -2.59 7.09
CA ALA A 87 16.03 -2.19 8.49
C ALA A 87 15.17 -0.93 8.67
N PHE A 88 15.18 -0.01 7.70
CA PHE A 88 14.37 1.20 7.72
C PHE A 88 12.87 0.90 7.54
N ALA A 89 12.51 -0.01 6.63
CA ALA A 89 11.12 -0.39 6.34
C ALA A 89 10.93 -1.92 6.31
N PRO A 90 11.05 -2.60 7.47
CA PRO A 90 11.12 -4.07 7.53
C PRO A 90 9.81 -4.77 7.20
N ASN A 91 8.69 -4.06 7.24
CA ASN A 91 7.34 -4.60 7.06
C ASN A 91 6.63 -4.02 5.82
N LEU A 92 7.37 -3.33 4.95
CA LEU A 92 6.89 -2.88 3.65
C LEU A 92 6.59 -4.08 2.77
N ARG A 93 5.40 -4.08 2.15
CA ARG A 93 5.00 -5.07 1.15
C ARG A 93 4.70 -4.42 -0.19
N ILE A 94 4.70 -5.23 -1.24
CA ILE A 94 4.26 -4.78 -2.57
C ILE A 94 2.73 -4.86 -2.63
N ILE A 95 2.08 -3.79 -3.09
CA ILE A 95 0.63 -3.76 -3.28
C ILE A 95 0.23 -4.27 -4.67
N ARG A 96 -0.93 -4.94 -4.76
CA ARG A 96 -1.54 -5.38 -6.02
C ARG A 96 -2.64 -4.43 -6.47
N ASP A 97 -2.24 -3.21 -6.82
CA ASP A 97 -3.17 -2.24 -7.40
C ASP A 97 -3.70 -2.71 -8.77
N PRO A 98 -4.92 -2.29 -9.17
CA PRO A 98 -5.43 -2.55 -10.50
C PRO A 98 -4.55 -1.89 -11.56
N LEU A 99 -4.30 -2.61 -12.66
CA LEU A 99 -3.36 -2.20 -13.72
C LEU A 99 -3.68 -0.81 -14.29
N PHE A 100 -4.95 -0.53 -14.57
CA PHE A 100 -5.34 0.70 -15.28
C PHE A 100 -5.14 1.96 -14.41
N PRO A 101 -5.70 2.08 -13.19
CA PRO A 101 -5.37 3.18 -12.28
C PRO A 101 -3.88 3.35 -12.05
N CYS A 102 -3.16 2.25 -11.77
CA CYS A 102 -1.71 2.27 -11.58
C CYS A 102 -0.98 2.86 -12.80
N LEU A 103 -1.28 2.39 -14.00
CA LEU A 103 -0.70 2.90 -15.25
C LEU A 103 -0.94 4.40 -15.43
N ILE A 104 -2.18 4.87 -15.22
CA ILE A 104 -2.52 6.28 -15.35
C ILE A 104 -1.80 7.13 -14.30
N SER A 105 -1.72 6.67 -13.05
CA SER A 105 -0.97 7.36 -11.98
C SER A 105 0.51 7.50 -12.34
N PHE A 106 1.14 6.43 -12.83
CA PHE A 106 2.55 6.48 -13.21
C PHE A 106 2.80 7.32 -14.47
N ILE A 107 1.95 7.28 -15.48
CA ILE A 107 2.04 8.21 -16.64
C ILE A 107 1.93 9.66 -16.14
N SER A 108 1.02 9.91 -15.21
CA SER A 108 0.80 11.24 -14.62
C SER A 108 1.94 11.70 -13.72
N SER A 109 2.77 10.77 -13.22
CA SER A 109 3.94 11.05 -12.38
C SER A 109 5.16 11.59 -13.13
N ILE A 110 5.20 11.46 -14.46
CA ILE A 110 6.36 11.86 -15.25
C ILE A 110 6.61 13.37 -15.08
N GLN A 111 7.82 13.72 -14.61
CA GLN A 111 8.27 15.08 -14.31
C GLN A 111 7.47 15.84 -13.23
N LYS A 112 6.83 15.13 -12.29
CA LYS A 112 6.11 15.74 -11.16
C LYS A 112 6.62 15.24 -9.82
N ASN A 113 6.68 16.13 -8.83
CA ASN A 113 6.92 15.73 -7.44
C ASN A 113 5.67 15.08 -6.84
N ILE A 114 5.85 14.23 -5.83
CA ILE A 114 4.75 13.46 -5.18
C ILE A 114 3.50 14.33 -4.87
N PRO A 115 3.63 15.55 -4.31
CA PRO A 115 2.46 16.41 -4.05
C PRO A 115 1.68 16.81 -5.32
N ALA A 116 2.37 17.07 -6.44
CA ALA A 116 1.72 17.42 -7.69
C ALA A 116 1.00 16.21 -8.34
N ILE A 117 1.45 14.98 -8.05
CA ILE A 117 0.83 13.74 -8.52
C ILE A 117 -0.52 13.54 -7.82
N HIS A 118 -0.55 13.63 -6.48
CA HIS A 118 -1.80 13.51 -5.71
C HIS A 118 -2.84 14.57 -6.13
N THR A 119 -2.40 15.80 -6.37
CA THR A 119 -3.31 16.90 -6.78
C THR A 119 -3.98 16.62 -8.13
N LEU A 120 -3.21 16.11 -9.10
CA LEU A 120 -3.76 15.75 -10.42
C LEU A 120 -4.73 14.56 -10.30
N MET A 121 -4.37 13.54 -9.53
CA MET A 121 -5.20 12.34 -9.40
C MET A 121 -6.54 12.63 -8.72
N ASN A 122 -6.60 13.57 -7.77
CA ASN A 122 -7.84 14.02 -7.15
C ASN A 122 -8.74 14.88 -8.07
N SER A 123 -8.23 15.29 -9.23
CA SER A 123 -8.93 16.15 -10.21
C SER A 123 -9.47 15.38 -11.43
N ILE A 124 -9.18 14.08 -11.51
CA ILE A 124 -9.64 13.16 -12.56
C ILE A 124 -10.76 12.31 -11.97
#